data_AF-A0A8S9MEG7-F1
#
_entry.id   AF-A0A8S9MEG7-F1
#
_cell.length_a   1.000
_cell.length_b   1.000
_cell.length_c   1.000
_cell.angle_alpha   90.00
_cell.angle_beta   90.00
_cell.angle_gamma   90.00
#
_symmetry.space_group_name_H-M   'P 1'
#
loop_
_entity.id
_entity.type
_entity.pdbx_description
1 polymer ?
#
loop_
_entity_poly.entity_id
_entity_poly.type
_entity_poly.pdbx_seq_one_letter_code
_entity_poly.pdbx_strand_id
1 'polypeptide(L)'
;MAVRNGYAHRPSTREEEQPSSAMIRRREAQATVETVPTNIETTIEQSNDPQFLKSIVDLTALAAAVNAFKRRYDELQSHMDYIENAIDSNLKTNGIVEIAAVSPPPKDASGETATAIACQSPPKEKSEAERLCESMCSKELRRYMFVNISERAKLIEELPGALKLAKDPAKFVLDCIGKFYLQGRKAFANDSPAITARKVSLLVLECYLLTFDPEGEKKQVGSSVKDEAEAAAVAWKKRLVGEGWLGAAEAVDARGLLLLVACFGIPESFKSMDLLDLIRQSGTAEIVGSLKRSPFLVPMMSGIVDSSIKRGMHIEALEMVYTFGMEDRFSPSSILTSFLRMSKESFERAKRKAQAPMASV
;
A
#
# COMPACT_ATOMS: atom_id res chain seq x y z
N MET A 1 34.49 -16.57 -68.83
CA MET A 1 35.53 -15.59 -68.42
C MET A 1 35.02 -14.95 -67.13
N ALA A 2 35.63 -15.10 -65.95
CA ALA A 2 36.99 -14.71 -65.52
C ALA A 2 37.12 -13.16 -65.39
N VAL A 3 37.71 -12.53 -64.35
CA VAL A 3 38.44 -13.04 -63.15
C VAL A 3 38.71 -11.90 -62.10
N ARG A 4 38.89 -12.25 -60.79
CA ARG A 4 39.58 -11.52 -59.66
C ARG A 4 39.10 -10.11 -59.18
N ASN A 5 38.99 -9.83 -57.86
CA ASN A 5 40.02 -9.49 -56.81
C ASN A 5 40.91 -8.29 -57.17
N GLY A 6 41.31 -7.34 -56.31
CA GLY A 6 41.25 -7.08 -54.84
C GLY A 6 41.78 -5.64 -54.60
N TYR A 7 41.69 -4.97 -53.44
CA TYR A 7 42.49 -5.03 -52.20
C TYR A 7 41.75 -4.12 -51.17
N ALA A 8 41.48 -4.47 -49.91
CA ALA A 8 42.33 -4.79 -48.75
C ALA A 8 42.79 -3.58 -47.92
N HIS A 9 42.29 -3.49 -46.66
CA HIS A 9 43.06 -2.97 -45.51
C HIS A 9 42.54 -3.55 -44.18
N ARG A 10 43.44 -4.17 -43.40
CA ARG A 10 43.34 -4.47 -41.95
C ARG A 10 44.04 -3.31 -41.18
N PRO A 11 44.03 -3.19 -39.82
CA PRO A 11 44.01 -4.23 -38.76
C PRO A 11 42.91 -3.97 -37.69
N SER A 12 42.84 -4.53 -36.47
CA SER A 12 43.66 -5.51 -35.72
C SER A 12 42.77 -6.34 -34.77
N THR A 13 43.25 -7.49 -34.31
CA THR A 13 42.59 -8.41 -33.36
C THR A 13 42.89 -8.10 -31.90
N ARG A 14 41.93 -8.39 -31.01
CA ARG A 14 42.17 -8.94 -29.66
C ARG A 14 40.94 -9.72 -29.19
N GLU A 15 41.18 -10.88 -28.57
CA GLU A 15 40.14 -11.79 -28.06
C GLU A 15 39.64 -11.36 -26.67
N GLU A 16 38.38 -11.65 -26.37
CA GLU A 16 37.85 -11.72 -25.00
C GLU A 16 37.49 -13.18 -24.70
N GLU A 17 38.19 -13.79 -23.75
CA GLU A 17 37.91 -15.14 -23.26
C GLU A 17 36.76 -15.13 -22.23
N GLN A 18 35.90 -16.13 -22.31
CA GLN A 18 34.97 -16.46 -21.24
C GLN A 18 35.69 -17.11 -20.05
N PRO A 19 35.18 -16.97 -18.82
CA PRO A 19 35.35 -17.98 -17.80
C PRO A 19 34.03 -18.70 -17.47
N SER A 20 34.10 -20.03 -17.35
CA SER A 20 33.00 -20.90 -16.92
C SER A 20 33.34 -21.59 -15.60
N SER A 21 32.37 -21.65 -14.69
CA SER A 21 32.17 -22.67 -13.64
C SER A 21 33.40 -23.17 -12.84
N ALA A 22 33.54 -22.71 -11.59
CA ALA A 22 34.25 -23.45 -10.54
C ALA A 22 33.51 -23.39 -9.18
N MET A 23 33.46 -24.55 -8.52
CA MET A 23 32.68 -24.90 -7.33
C MET A 23 32.85 -23.99 -6.09
N ILE A 24 31.74 -23.56 -5.49
CA ILE A 24 31.72 -23.04 -4.11
C ILE A 24 31.61 -24.23 -3.13
N ARG A 25 32.72 -24.58 -2.47
CA ARG A 25 32.73 -25.59 -1.39
C ARG A 25 32.56 -24.90 -0.04
N ARG A 26 31.31 -24.84 0.45
CA ARG A 26 30.96 -24.38 1.80
C ARG A 26 31.68 -25.25 2.84
N ARG A 27 32.38 -24.64 3.79
CA ARG A 27 32.92 -25.31 4.98
C ARG A 27 32.39 -24.60 6.21
N GLU A 28 31.55 -25.29 6.96
CA GLU A 28 31.07 -24.84 8.26
C GLU A 28 32.13 -25.16 9.32
N ALA A 29 32.32 -24.25 10.26
CA ALA A 29 33.09 -24.49 11.47
C ALA A 29 32.40 -23.74 12.61
N GLN A 30 31.72 -24.50 13.49
CA GLN A 30 31.27 -23.99 14.78
C GLN A 30 32.48 -23.87 15.71
N ALA A 31 32.56 -22.77 16.46
CA ALA A 31 33.40 -22.68 17.65
C ALA A 31 32.70 -21.78 18.68
N THR A 32 32.28 -22.38 19.78
CA THR A 32 31.93 -21.69 21.03
C THR A 32 33.11 -20.85 21.53
N VAL A 33 32.84 -19.63 22.01
CA VAL A 33 33.81 -18.82 22.75
C VAL A 33 33.16 -18.32 24.04
N GLU A 34 33.81 -18.62 25.15
CA GLU A 34 33.41 -18.23 26.50
C GLU A 34 33.64 -16.73 26.74
N THR A 35 32.86 -16.14 27.63
CA THR A 35 33.02 -14.73 28.02
C THR A 35 34.24 -14.53 28.93
N VAL A 36 35.27 -13.85 28.42
CA VAL A 36 36.34 -13.25 29.21
C VAL A 36 36.45 -11.76 28.85
N PRO A 37 36.36 -10.83 29.81
CA PRO A 37 36.46 -9.40 29.53
C PRO A 37 37.93 -8.96 29.46
N THR A 38 38.39 -8.61 28.26
CA THR A 38 39.70 -7.97 28.07
C THR A 38 39.50 -6.52 27.69
N ASN A 39 39.93 -5.60 28.55
CA ASN A 39 39.96 -4.17 28.24
C ASN A 39 40.86 -3.93 27.03
N ILE A 40 40.28 -3.44 25.93
CA ILE A 40 41.05 -2.87 24.81
C ILE A 40 41.05 -1.36 25.02
N GLU A 41 42.15 -0.86 25.57
CA GLU A 41 42.44 0.55 25.68
C GLU A 41 42.74 1.09 24.28
N THR A 42 41.77 1.81 23.69
CA THR A 42 41.87 2.26 22.30
C THR A 42 42.84 3.44 22.20
N THR A 43 44.11 3.16 21.93
CA THR A 43 45.10 4.20 21.61
C THR A 43 44.71 4.93 20.33
N ILE A 44 44.16 6.14 20.47
CA ILE A 44 43.86 7.02 19.34
C ILE A 44 45.18 7.62 18.86
N GLU A 45 45.73 7.08 17.76
CA GLU A 45 46.73 7.82 16.99
C GLU A 45 46.08 9.10 16.47
N GLN A 46 46.57 10.25 16.94
CA GLN A 46 46.08 11.56 16.52
C GLN A 46 46.54 11.85 15.09
N SER A 47 45.71 11.45 14.12
CA SER A 47 45.82 11.95 12.75
C SER A 47 45.67 13.47 12.76
N ASN A 48 46.75 14.19 12.47
CA ASN A 48 46.74 15.66 12.30
C ASN A 48 46.18 16.09 10.94
N ASP A 49 45.43 15.22 10.25
CA ASP A 49 44.77 15.54 9.00
C ASP A 49 43.68 16.61 9.22
N PRO A 50 43.69 17.74 8.46
CA PRO A 50 42.73 18.82 8.65
C PRO A 50 41.27 18.39 8.43
N GLN A 51 41.02 17.38 7.59
CA GLN A 51 39.67 16.89 7.30
C GLN A 51 39.15 16.01 8.44
N PHE A 52 40.01 15.20 9.06
CA PHE A 52 39.71 14.45 10.28
C PHE A 52 39.39 15.37 11.47
N LEU A 53 40.22 16.39 11.72
CA LEU A 53 39.98 17.37 12.79
C LEU A 53 38.66 18.13 12.59
N LYS A 54 38.34 18.51 11.34
CA LYS A 54 37.04 19.11 11.02
C LYS A 54 35.87 18.16 11.31
N SER A 55 36.00 16.89 10.95
CA SER A 55 34.97 15.87 11.22
C SER A 55 34.67 15.70 12.71
N ILE A 56 35.69 15.81 13.58
CA ILE A 56 35.51 15.78 15.05
C ILE A 56 34.73 17.00 15.54
N VAL A 57 35.03 18.20 15.02
CA VAL A 57 34.30 19.43 15.37
C VAL A 57 32.85 19.36 14.90
N ASP A 58 32.61 18.93 13.65
CA ASP A 58 31.28 18.76 13.08
C ASP A 58 30.45 17.72 13.86
N LEU A 59 31.06 16.60 14.27
CA LEU A 59 30.43 15.59 15.13
C LEU A 59 30.08 16.12 16.53
N THR A 60 30.96 16.94 17.11
CA THR A 60 30.74 17.56 18.43
C THR A 60 29.59 18.57 18.37
N ALA A 61 29.53 19.38 17.31
CA ALA A 61 28.43 20.31 17.06
C ALA A 61 27.09 19.57 16.84
N LEU A 62 27.10 18.46 16.09
CA LEU A 62 25.93 17.60 15.90
C LEU A 62 25.45 16.99 17.22
N ALA A 63 26.36 16.48 18.04
CA ALA A 63 26.03 15.93 19.36
C ALA A 63 25.41 16.99 20.29
N ALA A 64 25.91 18.24 20.27
CA ALA A 64 25.30 19.35 20.99
C ALA A 64 23.88 19.68 20.47
N ALA A 65 23.68 19.71 19.16
CA ALA A 65 22.38 19.96 18.53
C ALA A 65 21.35 18.86 18.86
N VAL A 66 21.74 17.59 18.83
CA VAL A 66 20.87 16.45 19.21
C VAL A 66 20.48 16.51 20.68
N ASN A 67 21.41 16.86 21.57
CA ASN A 67 21.11 17.05 22.99
C ASN A 67 20.17 18.25 23.24
N ALA A 68 20.34 19.35 22.51
CA ALA A 68 19.43 20.50 22.57
C ALA A 68 18.02 20.14 22.06
N PHE A 69 17.93 19.39 20.95
CA PHE A 69 16.65 18.87 20.44
C PHE A 69 15.97 17.96 21.46
N LYS A 70 16.71 17.02 22.08
CA LYS A 70 16.16 16.12 23.10
C LYS A 70 15.55 16.89 24.27
N ARG A 71 16.25 17.91 24.80
CA ARG A 71 15.71 18.76 25.88
C ARG A 71 14.41 19.45 25.48
N ARG A 72 14.30 19.97 24.24
CA ARG A 72 13.06 20.57 23.74
C ARG A 72 11.93 19.56 23.57
N TYR A 73 12.25 18.32 23.21
CA TYR A 73 11.27 17.24 23.16
C TYR A 73 10.77 16.87 24.57
N ASP A 74 11.68 16.70 25.53
CA ASP A 74 11.36 16.38 26.93
C ASP A 74 10.53 17.52 27.60
N GLU A 75 10.85 18.80 27.31
CA GLU A 75 10.06 19.98 27.70
C GLU A 75 8.63 19.95 27.13
N LEU A 76 8.48 19.61 25.84
CA LEU A 76 7.17 19.53 25.19
C LEU A 76 6.33 18.38 25.74
N GLN A 77 6.93 17.22 26.00
CA GLN A 77 6.24 16.08 26.61
C GLN A 77 5.69 16.44 27.99
N SER A 78 6.53 17.03 28.86
CA SER A 78 6.12 17.52 30.17
C SER A 78 4.93 18.51 30.11
N HIS A 79 4.92 19.39 29.09
CA HIS A 79 3.81 20.32 28.89
C HIS A 79 2.52 19.63 28.39
N MET A 80 2.62 18.56 27.60
CA MET A 80 1.47 17.74 27.19
C MET A 80 0.88 16.99 28.39
N ASP A 81 1.74 16.34 29.18
CA ASP A 81 1.35 15.62 30.41
C ASP A 81 0.67 16.58 31.41
N TYR A 82 1.15 17.82 31.53
CA TYR A 82 0.51 18.85 32.35
C TYR A 82 -0.89 19.24 31.85
N ILE A 83 -1.08 19.39 30.53
CA ILE A 83 -2.40 19.67 29.94
C ILE A 83 -3.38 18.53 30.23
N GLU A 84 -2.94 17.28 30.04
CA GLU A 84 -3.76 16.09 30.29
C GLU A 84 -4.23 16.05 31.77
N ASN A 85 -3.31 16.22 32.71
CA ASN A 85 -3.62 16.30 34.15
C ASN A 85 -4.55 17.48 34.50
N ALA A 86 -4.43 18.63 33.83
CA ALA A 86 -5.29 19.79 34.05
C ALA A 86 -6.72 19.58 33.53
N ILE A 87 -6.89 18.87 32.41
CA ILE A 87 -8.20 18.47 31.88
C ILE A 87 -8.86 17.47 32.84
N ASP A 88 -8.12 16.43 33.24
CA ASP A 88 -8.57 15.42 34.19
C ASP A 88 -9.03 16.00 35.52
N SER A 89 -8.34 17.03 36.00
CA SER A 89 -8.67 17.75 37.23
C SER A 89 -9.98 18.55 37.08
N ASN A 90 -10.19 19.22 35.94
CA ASN A 90 -11.43 19.96 35.66
C ASN A 90 -12.65 19.04 35.50
N LEU A 91 -12.47 17.86 34.90
CA LEU A 91 -13.54 16.86 34.78
C LEU A 91 -13.96 16.33 36.16
N LYS A 92 -13.01 16.16 37.08
CA LYS A 92 -13.28 15.74 38.47
C LYS A 92 -13.98 16.83 39.29
N THR A 93 -13.68 18.12 39.08
CA THR A 93 -14.37 19.22 39.80
C THR A 93 -15.78 19.49 39.30
N ASN A 94 -16.04 19.31 38.00
CA ASN A 94 -17.37 19.59 37.43
C ASN A 94 -18.40 18.47 37.65
N GLY A 95 -17.96 17.28 38.08
CA GLY A 95 -18.85 16.13 38.35
C GLY A 95 -19.63 16.17 39.68
N ILE A 96 -19.56 17.25 40.46
CA ILE A 96 -20.16 17.34 41.81
C ILE A 96 -21.34 18.33 41.86
N VAL A 97 -21.58 19.14 40.83
CA VAL A 97 -22.60 20.21 40.83
C VAL A 97 -23.66 20.01 39.76
N GLU A 98 -24.43 18.91 39.85
CA GLU A 98 -25.84 18.86 39.43
C GLU A 98 -26.50 17.54 39.86
N ILE A 99 -27.32 17.60 40.92
CA ILE A 99 -28.53 16.80 41.26
C ILE A 99 -28.84 17.10 42.75
N ALA A 100 -29.94 17.81 43.03
CA ALA A 100 -30.83 17.66 44.21
C ALA A 100 -31.65 18.94 44.57
N ALA A 101 -32.64 19.30 43.75
CA ALA A 101 -33.84 20.08 44.13
C ALA A 101 -34.81 20.12 42.92
N VAL A 102 -36.15 20.01 42.99
CA VAL A 102 -37.14 19.73 44.05
C VAL A 102 -38.43 19.18 43.34
N SER A 103 -39.41 18.62 44.06
CA SER A 103 -40.72 18.17 43.53
C SER A 103 -41.84 18.32 44.61
N PRO A 104 -43.15 18.09 44.35
CA PRO A 104 -44.04 18.33 43.18
C PRO A 104 -45.20 19.30 43.63
N PRO A 105 -46.55 19.04 43.59
CA PRO A 105 -47.53 18.47 42.62
C PRO A 105 -48.69 19.50 42.30
N PRO A 106 -50.02 19.16 42.14
CA PRO A 106 -50.73 18.36 41.12
C PRO A 106 -51.91 19.06 40.37
N LYS A 107 -52.57 18.29 39.46
CA LYS A 107 -53.96 18.37 38.86
C LYS A 107 -54.01 18.68 37.34
N ASP A 108 -54.93 18.14 36.52
CA ASP A 108 -55.89 17.01 36.63
C ASP A 108 -56.32 16.52 35.21
N ALA A 109 -56.68 15.24 35.11
CA ALA A 109 -57.68 14.60 34.21
C ALA A 109 -57.64 14.65 32.63
N SER A 110 -57.73 13.43 32.07
CA SER A 110 -58.60 12.99 30.94
C SER A 110 -58.16 13.13 29.46
N GLY A 111 -58.17 11.99 28.74
CA GLY A 111 -58.24 11.94 27.27
C GLY A 111 -57.55 10.74 26.59
N GLU A 112 -58.17 9.56 26.61
CA GLU A 112 -57.71 8.43 25.77
C GLU A 112 -58.00 8.66 24.28
N THR A 113 -57.03 8.44 23.40
CA THR A 113 -57.31 8.00 22.01
C THR A 113 -56.15 7.13 21.52
N ALA A 114 -56.41 5.85 21.27
CA ALA A 114 -55.41 4.90 20.81
C ALA A 114 -55.10 5.14 19.33
N THR A 115 -53.90 5.67 19.05
CA THR A 115 -53.33 5.72 17.69
C THR A 115 -52.05 4.91 17.69
N ALA A 116 -51.91 3.98 16.73
CA ALA A 116 -50.83 3.01 16.72
C ALA A 116 -49.45 3.68 16.68
N ILE A 117 -48.66 3.50 17.74
CA ILE A 117 -47.26 3.95 17.80
C ILE A 117 -46.45 3.04 16.89
N ALA A 118 -46.14 3.52 15.69
CA ALA A 118 -45.03 2.97 14.93
C ALA A 118 -43.75 3.13 15.77
N CYS A 119 -43.02 2.05 16.00
CA CYS A 119 -41.77 2.06 16.76
C CYS A 119 -40.68 2.85 16.01
N GLN A 120 -40.71 4.18 16.15
CA GLN A 120 -39.54 4.99 15.89
C GLN A 120 -38.50 4.63 16.95
N SER A 121 -37.51 3.84 16.56
CA SER A 121 -36.28 3.69 17.34
C SER A 121 -35.74 5.07 17.69
N PRO A 122 -35.21 5.30 18.90
CA PRO A 122 -34.60 6.58 19.25
C PRO A 122 -33.52 6.95 18.22
N PRO A 123 -33.29 8.26 17.95
CA PRO A 123 -32.28 8.68 16.98
C PRO A 123 -30.95 8.04 17.32
N LYS A 124 -30.45 7.19 16.42
CA LYS A 124 -29.17 6.51 16.61
C LYS A 124 -28.10 7.60 16.67
N GLU A 125 -27.44 7.75 17.82
CA GLU A 125 -26.39 8.76 17.96
C GLU A 125 -25.33 8.53 16.90
N LYS A 126 -25.04 9.56 16.08
CA LYS A 126 -24.11 9.43 14.97
C LYS A 126 -22.74 9.01 15.48
N SER A 127 -22.15 7.99 14.85
CA SER A 127 -20.82 7.51 15.22
C SER A 127 -19.77 8.60 15.00
N GLU A 128 -18.60 8.46 15.63
CA GLU A 128 -17.51 9.40 15.40
C GLU A 128 -17.10 9.45 13.92
N ALA A 129 -17.02 8.30 13.26
CA ALA A 129 -16.72 8.22 11.83
C ALA A 129 -17.76 8.96 10.97
N GLU A 130 -19.05 8.83 11.27
CA GLU A 130 -20.13 9.56 10.57
C GLU A 130 -19.97 11.07 10.73
N ARG A 131 -19.77 11.56 11.96
CA ARG A 131 -19.56 13.00 12.23
C ARG A 131 -18.32 13.54 11.51
N LEU A 132 -17.23 12.77 11.45
CA LEU A 132 -15.98 13.15 10.77
C LEU A 132 -16.12 13.16 9.23
N CYS A 133 -16.95 12.28 8.67
CA CYS A 133 -17.25 12.26 7.23
C CYS A 133 -18.18 13.41 6.82
N GLU A 134 -19.25 13.67 7.58
CA GLU A 134 -20.16 14.80 7.34
C GLU A 134 -19.45 16.16 7.39
N SER A 135 -18.53 16.33 8.34
CA SER A 135 -17.71 17.53 8.51
C SER A 135 -16.53 17.64 7.54
N MET A 136 -16.30 16.63 6.69
CA MET A 136 -15.18 16.58 5.73
C MET A 136 -13.78 16.75 6.39
N CYS A 137 -13.62 16.35 7.66
CA CYS A 137 -12.39 16.54 8.42
C CYS A 137 -11.33 15.44 8.16
N SER A 138 -10.69 15.45 6.97
CA SER A 138 -9.81 14.34 6.52
C SER A 138 -8.61 14.06 7.44
N LYS A 139 -8.12 15.07 8.16
CA LYS A 139 -7.03 14.91 9.15
C LYS A 139 -7.49 14.13 10.38
N GLU A 140 -8.67 14.48 10.89
CA GLU A 140 -9.25 13.84 12.07
C GLU A 140 -9.72 12.43 11.75
N LEU A 141 -10.30 12.19 10.55
CA LEU A 141 -10.61 10.83 10.11
C LEU A 141 -9.34 9.96 10.04
N ARG A 142 -8.24 10.49 9.48
CA ARG A 142 -6.96 9.78 9.47
C ARG A 142 -6.43 9.50 10.88
N ARG A 143 -6.61 10.42 11.84
CA ARG A 143 -6.23 10.24 13.25
C ARG A 143 -7.08 9.16 13.94
N TYR A 144 -8.40 9.24 13.79
CA TYR A 144 -9.35 8.23 14.29
C TYR A 144 -9.00 6.83 13.77
N MET A 145 -8.80 6.68 12.46
CA MET A 145 -8.42 5.40 11.85
C MET A 145 -7.02 4.93 12.24
N PHE A 146 -6.08 5.84 12.53
CA PHE A 146 -4.75 5.49 13.02
C PHE A 146 -4.80 4.87 14.42
N VAL A 147 -5.61 5.43 15.32
CA VAL A 147 -5.82 4.89 16.67
C VAL A 147 -6.55 3.54 16.62
N ASN A 148 -7.59 3.43 15.79
CA ASN A 148 -8.43 2.23 15.67
C ASN A 148 -7.87 1.18 14.67
N ILE A 149 -6.65 1.32 14.14
CA ILE A 149 -6.15 0.50 13.02
C ILE A 149 -6.09 -1.01 13.34
N SER A 150 -5.93 -1.36 14.61
CA SER A 150 -5.97 -2.74 15.11
C SER A 150 -7.38 -3.36 15.02
N GLU A 151 -8.43 -2.54 15.11
CA GLU A 151 -9.84 -2.91 14.99
C GLU A 151 -10.31 -2.87 13.52
N ARG A 152 -9.50 -3.38 12.58
CA ARG A 152 -9.76 -3.31 11.13
C ARG A 152 -11.16 -3.76 10.72
N ALA A 153 -11.72 -4.79 11.36
CA ALA A 153 -13.05 -5.31 11.04
C ALA A 153 -14.15 -4.27 11.29
N LYS A 154 -14.13 -3.61 12.46
CA LYS A 154 -15.01 -2.50 12.84
C LYS A 154 -14.86 -1.32 11.87
N LEU A 155 -13.63 -0.96 11.51
CA LEU A 155 -13.39 0.10 10.52
C LEU A 155 -13.97 -0.24 9.13
N ILE A 156 -13.97 -1.51 8.72
CA ILE A 156 -14.58 -1.95 7.45
C ILE A 156 -16.12 -1.97 7.52
N GLU A 157 -16.70 -2.18 8.69
CA GLU A 157 -18.15 -2.12 8.91
C GLU A 157 -18.67 -0.67 8.95
N GLU A 158 -18.02 0.21 9.72
CA GLU A 158 -18.48 1.58 9.96
C GLU A 158 -18.18 2.54 8.80
N LEU A 159 -16.97 2.50 8.23
CA LEU A 159 -16.50 3.56 7.32
C LEU A 159 -17.24 3.60 5.97
N PRO A 160 -17.60 2.48 5.30
CA PRO A 160 -18.33 2.55 4.04
C PRO A 160 -19.73 3.18 4.18
N GLY A 161 -20.34 3.09 5.37
CA GLY A 161 -21.55 3.82 5.71
C GLY A 161 -21.27 5.32 5.89
N ALA A 162 -20.33 5.65 6.78
CA ALA A 162 -19.95 7.03 7.09
C ALA A 162 -19.48 7.83 5.87
N LEU A 163 -18.65 7.23 5.00
CA LEU A 163 -18.13 7.86 3.78
C LEU A 163 -19.24 8.29 2.81
N LYS A 164 -20.41 7.63 2.81
CA LYS A 164 -21.56 8.01 1.97
C LYS A 164 -22.27 9.29 2.46
N LEU A 165 -22.02 9.72 3.71
CA LEU A 165 -22.54 10.96 4.29
C LEU A 165 -21.68 12.19 3.96
N ALA A 166 -20.45 11.98 3.50
CA ALA A 166 -19.56 13.07 3.07
C ALA A 166 -20.15 13.81 1.85
N LYS A 167 -20.02 15.14 1.83
CA LYS A 167 -20.56 15.99 0.74
C LYS A 167 -19.90 15.70 -0.61
N ASP A 168 -18.60 15.43 -0.61
CA ASP A 168 -17.84 14.95 -1.76
C ASP A 168 -16.94 13.79 -1.30
N PRO A 169 -17.45 12.54 -1.30
CA PRO A 169 -16.70 11.39 -0.82
C PRO A 169 -15.40 11.15 -1.60
N ALA A 170 -15.39 11.46 -2.90
CA ALA A 170 -14.23 11.24 -3.75
C ALA A 170 -13.08 12.20 -3.38
N LYS A 171 -13.37 13.50 -3.28
CA LYS A 171 -12.36 14.49 -2.85
C LYS A 171 -11.93 14.24 -1.41
N PHE A 172 -12.87 13.93 -0.53
CA PHE A 172 -12.61 13.65 0.88
C PHE A 172 -11.65 12.48 1.08
N VAL A 173 -11.84 11.38 0.35
CA VAL A 173 -10.94 10.21 0.35
C VAL A 173 -9.57 10.56 -0.21
N LEU A 174 -9.50 11.32 -1.30
CA LEU A 174 -8.23 11.74 -1.91
C LEU A 174 -7.40 12.64 -0.96
N ASP A 175 -8.06 13.55 -0.24
CA ASP A 175 -7.42 14.36 0.82
C ASP A 175 -7.05 13.51 2.05
N CYS A 176 -7.86 12.51 2.38
CA CYS A 176 -7.63 11.60 3.51
C CYS A 176 -6.47 10.63 3.26
N ILE A 177 -6.17 10.22 2.02
CA ILE A 177 -4.96 9.44 1.76
C ILE A 177 -3.68 10.28 1.88
N GLY A 178 -3.71 11.56 1.45
CA GLY A 178 -2.54 12.42 1.43
C GLY A 178 -1.42 11.92 0.50
N LYS A 179 -0.22 12.47 0.63
CA LYS A 179 0.89 12.29 -0.34
C LYS A 179 1.94 11.24 0.04
N PHE A 180 1.61 10.28 0.91
CA PHE A 180 2.54 9.23 1.36
C PHE A 180 3.14 8.42 0.20
N TYR A 181 2.40 8.28 -0.90
CA TYR A 181 2.80 7.55 -2.10
C TYR A 181 4.02 8.14 -2.83
N LEU A 182 4.39 9.40 -2.54
CA LEU A 182 5.61 10.02 -3.04
C LEU A 182 6.87 9.58 -2.26
N GLN A 183 6.70 9.01 -1.07
CA GLN A 183 7.81 8.54 -0.24
C GLN A 183 8.24 7.14 -0.72
N GLY A 184 9.54 6.98 -0.99
CA GLY A 184 10.11 5.68 -1.39
C GLY A 184 10.34 4.72 -0.23
N ARG A 185 10.67 3.47 -0.53
CA ARG A 185 10.84 2.36 0.46
C ARG A 185 11.68 2.74 1.68
N LYS A 186 12.74 3.53 1.49
CA LYS A 186 13.64 4.02 2.55
C LYS A 186 12.95 4.80 3.67
N ALA A 187 11.78 5.39 3.42
CA ALA A 187 10.99 6.09 4.44
C ALA A 187 10.25 5.16 5.43
N PHE A 188 10.24 3.84 5.17
CA PHE A 188 9.42 2.86 5.87
C PHE A 188 10.24 1.71 6.52
N ALA A 189 11.57 1.84 6.60
CA ALA A 189 12.45 0.74 7.02
C ALA A 189 12.51 0.47 8.55
N ASN A 190 12.08 1.42 9.39
CA ASN A 190 12.37 1.44 10.84
C ASN A 190 11.11 1.56 11.72
N ASP A 191 10.13 0.67 11.59
CA ASP A 191 8.88 0.62 12.40
C ASP A 191 8.21 1.99 12.66
N SER A 192 8.32 2.88 11.67
CA SER A 192 7.92 4.27 11.80
C SER A 192 6.39 4.43 11.83
N PRO A 193 5.85 5.44 12.53
CA PRO A 193 4.46 5.87 12.38
C PRO A 193 4.03 6.06 10.92
N ALA A 194 4.96 6.33 9.99
CA ALA A 194 4.72 6.36 8.55
C ALA A 194 4.16 5.05 7.99
N ILE A 195 4.56 3.88 8.52
CA ILE A 195 4.04 2.57 8.11
C ILE A 195 2.55 2.46 8.48
N THR A 196 2.19 2.84 9.71
CA THR A 196 0.80 2.82 10.17
C THR A 196 -0.06 3.85 9.43
N ALA A 197 0.45 5.07 9.21
CA ALA A 197 -0.22 6.08 8.40
C ALA A 197 -0.50 5.59 6.96
N ARG A 198 0.44 4.82 6.38
CA ARG A 198 0.27 4.18 5.07
C ARG A 198 -0.78 3.06 5.10
N LYS A 199 -0.82 2.23 6.14
CA LYS A 199 -1.90 1.23 6.35
C LYS A 199 -3.28 1.90 6.43
N VAL A 200 -3.39 3.03 7.14
CA VAL A 200 -4.62 3.84 7.21
C VAL A 200 -5.02 4.32 5.82
N SER A 201 -4.13 4.94 5.04
CA SER A 201 -4.47 5.42 3.69
C SER A 201 -4.91 4.30 2.73
N LEU A 202 -4.32 3.10 2.84
CA LEU A 202 -4.79 1.92 2.09
C LEU A 202 -6.20 1.49 2.53
N LEU A 203 -6.47 1.45 3.85
CA LEU A 203 -7.78 1.08 4.39
C LEU A 203 -8.87 2.09 4.01
N VAL A 204 -8.54 3.39 3.94
CA VAL A 204 -9.46 4.42 3.44
C VAL A 204 -9.89 4.14 2.00
N LEU A 205 -8.95 3.80 1.11
CA LEU A 205 -9.28 3.43 -0.29
C LEU A 205 -10.11 2.14 -0.36
N GLU A 206 -9.80 1.16 0.49
CA GLU A 206 -10.55 -0.10 0.57
C GLU A 206 -12.00 0.15 1.03
N CYS A 207 -12.21 0.91 2.10
CA CYS A 207 -13.55 1.28 2.56
C CYS A 207 -14.30 2.14 1.54
N TYR A 208 -13.59 3.00 0.78
CA TYR A 208 -14.20 3.75 -0.32
C TYR A 208 -14.66 2.83 -1.46
N LEU A 209 -13.88 1.80 -1.82
CA LEU A 209 -14.33 0.79 -2.79
C LEU A 209 -15.62 0.09 -2.35
N LEU A 210 -15.75 -0.21 -1.06
CA LEU A 210 -16.96 -0.81 -0.49
C LEU A 210 -18.18 0.13 -0.50
N THR A 211 -18.02 1.41 -0.82
CA THR A 211 -19.16 2.32 -1.03
C THR A 211 -19.85 2.11 -2.38
N PHE A 212 -19.14 1.62 -3.40
CA PHE A 212 -19.69 1.39 -4.74
C PHE A 212 -20.64 0.20 -4.76
N ASP A 213 -21.77 0.42 -5.43
CA ASP A 213 -22.77 -0.61 -5.70
C ASP A 213 -22.54 -1.15 -7.13
N PRO A 214 -22.32 -2.47 -7.33
CA PRO A 214 -22.14 -3.04 -8.67
C PRO A 214 -23.38 -2.87 -9.56
N GLU A 215 -24.59 -2.82 -8.97
CA GLU A 215 -25.86 -2.67 -9.68
C GLU A 215 -26.39 -1.23 -9.65
N GLY A 216 -25.76 -0.34 -8.87
CA GLY A 216 -26.25 1.02 -8.64
C GLY A 216 -25.84 2.04 -9.70
N GLU A 217 -26.44 3.24 -9.62
CA GLU A 217 -26.09 4.35 -10.50
C GLU A 217 -24.62 4.77 -10.34
N LYS A 218 -23.93 4.94 -11.47
CA LYS A 218 -22.55 5.42 -11.54
C LYS A 218 -22.48 6.89 -11.14
N LYS A 219 -22.34 7.17 -9.83
CA LYS A 219 -21.99 8.50 -9.34
C LYS A 219 -20.68 8.95 -9.99
N GLN A 220 -20.76 9.97 -10.86
CA GLN A 220 -19.58 10.53 -11.49
C GLN A 220 -18.70 11.23 -10.44
N VAL A 221 -17.44 10.80 -10.36
CA VAL A 221 -16.39 11.57 -9.70
C VAL A 221 -16.19 12.88 -10.49
N GLY A 222 -16.17 14.02 -9.81
CA GLY A 222 -15.97 15.32 -10.44
C GLY A 222 -14.62 15.37 -11.18
N SER A 223 -14.60 16.00 -12.36
CA SER A 223 -13.42 16.03 -13.26
C SER A 223 -12.13 16.43 -12.54
N SER A 224 -12.16 17.54 -11.78
CA SER A 224 -10.98 18.01 -11.02
C SER A 224 -10.44 16.98 -10.02
N VAL A 225 -11.28 16.14 -9.43
CA VAL A 225 -10.86 15.09 -8.48
C VAL A 225 -10.26 13.91 -9.22
N LYS A 226 -10.85 13.55 -10.37
CA LYS A 226 -10.31 12.54 -11.27
C LYS A 226 -8.92 12.93 -11.78
N ASP A 227 -8.74 14.17 -12.22
CA ASP A 227 -7.47 14.68 -12.76
C ASP A 227 -6.36 14.70 -11.68
N GLU A 228 -6.71 15.08 -10.43
CA GLU A 228 -5.79 15.03 -9.28
C GLU A 228 -5.38 13.59 -8.93
N ALA A 229 -6.34 12.65 -8.92
CA ALA A 229 -6.09 11.23 -8.65
C ALA A 229 -5.30 10.55 -9.78
N GLU A 230 -5.53 10.92 -11.04
CA GLU A 230 -4.76 10.47 -12.20
C GLU A 230 -3.31 10.96 -12.11
N ALA A 231 -3.08 12.24 -11.82
CA ALA A 231 -1.75 12.79 -11.59
C ALA A 231 -1.02 12.09 -10.43
N ALA A 232 -1.73 11.78 -9.34
CA ALA A 232 -1.21 10.99 -8.23
C ALA A 232 -0.80 9.57 -8.65
N ALA A 233 -1.65 8.85 -9.38
CA ALA A 233 -1.39 7.50 -9.85
C ALA A 233 -0.20 7.44 -10.84
N VAL A 234 -0.10 8.41 -11.76
CA VAL A 234 1.01 8.54 -12.71
C VAL A 234 2.32 8.84 -11.98
N ALA A 235 2.32 9.76 -11.01
CA ALA A 235 3.49 10.07 -10.19
C ALA A 235 3.95 8.86 -9.36
N TRP A 236 3.01 8.12 -8.76
CA TRP A 236 3.30 6.90 -7.99
C TRP A 236 3.90 5.81 -8.89
N LYS A 237 3.28 5.51 -10.03
CA LYS A 237 3.84 4.57 -11.02
C LYS A 237 5.26 4.97 -11.44
N LYS A 238 5.48 6.26 -11.72
CA LYS A 238 6.81 6.77 -12.09
C LYS A 238 7.84 6.54 -10.97
N ARG A 239 7.48 6.68 -9.69
CA ARG A 239 8.35 6.29 -8.57
C ARG A 239 8.65 4.80 -8.56
N LEU A 240 7.63 3.93 -8.66
CA LEU A 240 7.83 2.48 -8.59
C LEU A 240 8.73 1.95 -9.73
N VAL A 241 8.61 2.53 -10.92
CA VAL A 241 9.52 2.25 -12.05
C VAL A 241 10.90 2.86 -11.83
N GLY A 242 11.01 4.05 -11.21
CA GLY A 242 12.30 4.63 -10.82
C GLY A 242 13.05 3.82 -9.74
N GLU A 243 12.32 3.06 -8.92
CA GLU A 243 12.86 2.14 -7.91
C GLU A 243 13.12 0.72 -8.45
N GLY A 244 12.87 0.45 -9.74
CA GLY A 244 13.05 -0.88 -10.36
C GLY A 244 12.05 -1.14 -11.48
N TRP A 245 11.04 -1.96 -11.21
CA TRP A 245 9.88 -2.17 -12.10
C TRP A 245 8.64 -2.51 -11.27
N LEU A 246 7.45 -2.40 -11.87
CA LEU A 246 6.17 -2.65 -11.19
C LEU A 246 6.08 -4.06 -10.59
N GLY A 247 6.48 -5.09 -11.34
CA GLY A 247 6.61 -6.46 -10.84
C GLY A 247 7.68 -6.70 -9.76
N ALA A 248 8.39 -5.66 -9.29
CA ALA A 248 9.27 -5.70 -8.11
C ALA A 248 8.86 -4.66 -7.03
N ALA A 249 7.68 -4.05 -7.15
CA ALA A 249 7.11 -3.18 -6.12
C ALA A 249 6.83 -3.97 -4.83
N GLU A 250 6.99 -3.33 -3.67
CA GLU A 250 6.57 -3.93 -2.40
C GLU A 250 5.05 -4.09 -2.35
N ALA A 251 4.56 -5.11 -1.66
CA ALA A 251 3.14 -5.43 -1.66
C ALA A 251 2.25 -4.26 -1.22
N VAL A 252 2.67 -3.49 -0.22
CA VAL A 252 1.96 -2.30 0.27
C VAL A 252 1.94 -1.17 -0.78
N ASP A 253 2.96 -1.08 -1.65
CA ASP A 253 3.02 -0.11 -2.74
C ASP A 253 2.12 -0.52 -3.91
N ALA A 254 2.23 -1.79 -4.33
CA ALA A 254 1.40 -2.35 -5.38
C ALA A 254 -0.09 -2.29 -5.02
N ARG A 255 -0.43 -2.67 -3.77
CA ARG A 255 -1.79 -2.60 -3.22
C ARG A 255 -2.33 -1.18 -3.14
N GLY A 256 -1.52 -0.23 -2.66
CA GLY A 256 -1.91 1.17 -2.60
C GLY A 256 -2.22 1.77 -3.97
N LEU A 257 -1.36 1.53 -4.97
CA LEU A 257 -1.58 2.02 -6.32
C LEU A 257 -2.75 1.31 -7.02
N LEU A 258 -2.90 0.00 -6.83
CA LEU A 258 -4.03 -0.77 -7.36
C LEU A 258 -5.37 -0.27 -6.80
N LEU A 259 -5.45 -0.05 -5.48
CA LEU A 259 -6.63 0.51 -4.83
C LEU A 259 -6.92 1.94 -5.34
N LEU A 260 -5.91 2.78 -5.53
CA LEU A 260 -6.09 4.15 -6.05
C LEU A 260 -6.73 4.14 -7.44
N VAL A 261 -6.17 3.38 -8.40
CA VAL A 261 -6.73 3.32 -9.77
C VAL A 261 -8.08 2.60 -9.81
N ALA A 262 -8.33 1.66 -8.89
CA ALA A 262 -9.63 1.02 -8.73
C ALA A 262 -10.70 1.98 -8.17
N CYS A 263 -10.33 3.00 -7.38
CA CYS A 263 -11.24 4.00 -6.82
C CYS A 263 -11.58 5.13 -7.80
N PHE A 264 -10.59 5.64 -8.54
CA PHE A 264 -10.69 6.92 -9.26
C PHE A 264 -10.59 6.81 -10.78
N GLY A 265 -10.15 5.67 -11.31
CA GLY A 265 -9.93 5.45 -12.74
C GLY A 265 -8.50 4.99 -13.03
N ILE A 266 -8.36 4.28 -14.15
CA ILE A 266 -7.07 3.78 -14.65
C ILE A 266 -6.57 4.79 -15.70
N PRO A 267 -5.44 5.49 -15.47
CA PRO A 267 -4.86 6.41 -16.44
C PRO A 267 -4.45 5.71 -17.73
N GLU A 268 -4.53 6.38 -18.89
CA GLU A 268 -4.18 5.79 -20.20
C GLU A 268 -2.73 5.26 -20.27
N SER A 269 -1.84 5.82 -19.44
CA SER A 269 -0.45 5.36 -19.32
C SER A 269 -0.30 3.97 -18.68
N PHE A 270 -1.35 3.37 -18.12
CA PHE A 270 -1.35 2.03 -17.51
C PHE A 270 -1.79 0.96 -18.51
N LYS A 271 -0.87 0.05 -18.83
CA LYS A 271 -1.10 -1.09 -19.72
C LYS A 271 -1.64 -2.27 -18.92
N SER A 272 -2.30 -3.22 -19.60
CA SER A 272 -2.79 -4.47 -18.97
C SER A 272 -1.72 -5.24 -18.20
N MET A 273 -0.46 -5.17 -18.64
CA MET A 273 0.68 -5.78 -17.94
C MET A 273 1.10 -5.01 -16.68
N ASP A 274 0.98 -3.69 -16.66
CA ASP A 274 1.25 -2.89 -15.46
C ASP A 274 0.22 -3.23 -14.37
N LEU A 275 -1.05 -3.38 -14.75
CA LEU A 275 -2.13 -3.80 -13.85
C LEU A 275 -1.94 -5.24 -13.36
N LEU A 276 -1.48 -6.16 -14.22
CA LEU A 276 -1.18 -7.53 -13.81
C LEU A 276 -0.05 -7.59 -12.79
N ASP A 277 1.04 -6.84 -13.00
CA ASP A 277 2.15 -6.75 -12.04
C ASP A 277 1.68 -6.19 -10.70
N LEU A 278 0.81 -5.16 -10.71
CA LEU A 278 0.21 -4.63 -9.49
C LEU A 278 -0.69 -5.66 -8.78
N ILE A 279 -1.54 -6.37 -9.52
CA ILE A 279 -2.38 -7.46 -8.99
C ILE A 279 -1.51 -8.49 -8.29
N ARG A 280 -0.48 -9.03 -8.97
CA ARG A 280 0.44 -10.04 -8.44
C ARG A 280 1.11 -9.62 -7.14
N GLN A 281 1.61 -8.39 -7.08
CA GLN A 281 2.34 -7.91 -5.90
C GLN A 281 1.41 -7.45 -4.77
N SER A 282 0.16 -7.06 -5.05
CA SER A 282 -0.72 -6.43 -4.06
C SER A 282 -1.23 -7.32 -2.91
N GLY A 283 -1.10 -8.64 -2.99
CA GLY A 283 -1.75 -9.56 -2.04
C GLY A 283 -3.29 -9.52 -2.16
N THR A 284 -3.81 -9.63 -3.39
CA THR A 284 -5.23 -9.43 -3.73
C THR A 284 -6.23 -10.21 -2.87
N ALA A 285 -5.87 -11.40 -2.37
CA ALA A 285 -6.75 -12.24 -1.55
C ALA A 285 -7.38 -11.49 -0.35
N GLU A 286 -6.66 -10.53 0.23
CA GLU A 286 -7.15 -9.73 1.37
C GLU A 286 -8.09 -8.58 0.99
N ILE A 287 -8.11 -8.16 -0.29
CA ILE A 287 -8.90 -7.00 -0.79
C ILE A 287 -9.83 -7.35 -1.95
N VAL A 288 -9.92 -8.61 -2.37
CA VAL A 288 -10.71 -9.04 -3.52
C VAL A 288 -12.18 -8.63 -3.43
N GLY A 289 -12.77 -8.67 -2.22
CA GLY A 289 -14.15 -8.23 -1.98
C GLY A 289 -14.38 -6.75 -2.34
N SER A 290 -13.40 -5.90 -2.06
CA SER A 290 -13.41 -4.47 -2.36
C SER A 290 -13.03 -4.21 -3.82
N LEU A 291 -12.02 -4.91 -4.36
CA LEU A 291 -11.64 -4.79 -5.78
C LEU A 291 -12.77 -5.17 -6.74
N LYS A 292 -13.61 -6.16 -6.37
CA LYS A 292 -14.82 -6.55 -7.11
C LYS A 292 -15.89 -5.44 -7.20
N ARG A 293 -15.84 -4.42 -6.33
CA ARG A 293 -16.73 -3.25 -6.37
C ARG A 293 -16.24 -2.15 -7.31
N SER A 294 -15.02 -2.25 -7.83
CA SER A 294 -14.43 -1.19 -8.66
C SER A 294 -15.12 -1.07 -10.03
N PRO A 295 -15.71 0.11 -10.35
CA PRO A 295 -16.30 0.35 -11.66
C PRO A 295 -15.24 0.55 -12.77
N PHE A 296 -13.96 0.61 -12.41
CA PHE A 296 -12.84 0.85 -13.32
C PHE A 296 -11.98 -0.40 -13.56
N LEU A 297 -11.70 -1.19 -12.51
CA LEU A 297 -10.87 -2.39 -12.61
C LEU A 297 -11.64 -3.57 -13.21
N VAL A 298 -12.87 -3.83 -12.77
CA VAL A 298 -13.67 -4.99 -13.20
C VAL A 298 -13.88 -5.04 -14.72
N PRO A 299 -14.21 -3.94 -15.44
CA PRO A 299 -14.30 -3.95 -16.90
C PRO A 299 -12.98 -4.33 -17.60
N MET A 300 -11.84 -3.94 -17.03
CA MET A 300 -10.51 -4.20 -17.61
C MET A 300 -10.04 -5.64 -17.41
N MET A 301 -10.56 -6.37 -16.40
CA MET A 301 -10.08 -7.71 -16.05
C MET A 301 -10.09 -8.70 -17.22
N SER A 302 -11.10 -8.66 -18.10
CA SER A 302 -11.16 -9.55 -19.27
C SER A 302 -9.97 -9.34 -20.21
N GLY A 303 -9.61 -8.08 -20.48
CA GLY A 303 -8.46 -7.75 -21.31
C GLY A 303 -7.13 -8.14 -20.67
N ILE A 304 -7.04 -8.14 -19.33
CA ILE A 304 -5.86 -8.60 -18.58
C ILE A 304 -5.74 -10.13 -18.63
N VAL A 305 -6.85 -10.86 -18.46
CA VAL A 305 -6.91 -12.33 -18.60
C VAL A 305 -6.54 -12.76 -20.03
N ASP A 306 -7.15 -12.17 -21.05
CA ASP A 306 -6.83 -12.41 -22.46
C ASP A 306 -5.34 -12.16 -22.77
N SER A 307 -4.82 -11.02 -22.30
CA SER A 307 -3.40 -10.67 -22.47
C SER A 307 -2.49 -11.67 -21.77
N SER A 308 -2.94 -12.25 -20.66
CA SER A 308 -2.18 -13.24 -19.89
C SER A 308 -2.11 -14.58 -20.60
N ILE A 309 -3.26 -15.09 -21.09
CA ILE A 309 -3.33 -16.32 -21.89
C ILE A 309 -2.47 -16.19 -23.15
N LYS A 310 -2.60 -15.09 -23.90
CA LYS A 310 -1.80 -14.81 -25.12
C LYS A 310 -0.29 -14.76 -24.88
N ARG A 311 0.14 -14.43 -23.66
CA ARG A 311 1.56 -14.41 -23.24
C ARG A 311 2.02 -15.71 -22.55
N GLY A 312 1.17 -16.74 -22.50
CA GLY A 312 1.49 -18.04 -21.90
C GLY A 312 1.29 -18.15 -20.39
N MET A 313 0.88 -17.06 -19.72
CA MET A 313 0.66 -16.96 -18.27
C MET A 313 -0.71 -17.52 -17.88
N HIS A 314 -0.90 -18.82 -18.15
CA HIS A 314 -2.20 -19.49 -18.02
C HIS A 314 -2.62 -19.70 -16.56
N ILE A 315 -1.66 -19.89 -15.65
CA ILE A 315 -1.94 -20.12 -14.22
C ILE A 315 -2.46 -18.83 -13.59
N GLU A 316 -1.82 -17.71 -13.90
CA GLU A 316 -2.19 -16.39 -13.38
C GLU A 316 -3.48 -15.88 -14.05
N ALA A 317 -3.71 -16.22 -15.31
CA ALA A 317 -5.00 -16.03 -15.97
C ALA A 317 -6.12 -16.80 -15.24
N LEU A 318 -5.89 -18.07 -14.92
CA LEU A 318 -6.84 -18.94 -14.21
C LEU A 318 -7.12 -18.43 -12.78
N GLU A 319 -6.07 -18.00 -12.07
CA GLU A 319 -6.18 -17.40 -10.74
C GLU A 319 -7.05 -16.13 -10.77
N MET A 320 -6.83 -15.23 -11.74
CA MET A 320 -7.69 -14.05 -11.91
C MET A 320 -9.14 -14.42 -12.23
N VAL A 321 -9.37 -15.45 -13.06
CA VAL A 321 -10.72 -15.91 -13.42
C VAL A 321 -11.50 -16.35 -12.18
N TYR A 322 -10.94 -17.21 -11.34
CA TYR A 322 -11.58 -17.59 -10.06
C TYR A 322 -11.67 -16.43 -9.07
N THR A 323 -10.59 -15.65 -8.95
CA THR A 323 -10.53 -14.51 -8.01
C THR A 323 -11.63 -13.50 -8.29
N PHE A 324 -11.86 -13.16 -9.56
CA PHE A 324 -12.85 -12.16 -9.97
C PHE A 324 -14.23 -12.75 -10.32
N GLY A 325 -14.40 -14.08 -10.40
CA GLY A 325 -15.67 -14.73 -10.74
C GLY A 325 -16.03 -14.54 -12.22
N MET A 326 -15.15 -15.01 -13.11
CA MET A 326 -15.22 -14.80 -14.56
C MET A 326 -15.30 -16.11 -15.36
N GLU A 327 -15.67 -17.22 -14.72
CA GLU A 327 -15.76 -18.56 -15.28
C GLU A 327 -16.80 -18.66 -16.41
N ASP A 328 -17.77 -17.74 -16.42
CA ASP A 328 -18.79 -17.54 -17.45
C ASP A 328 -18.18 -17.15 -18.82
N ARG A 329 -17.16 -16.30 -18.79
CA ARG A 329 -16.46 -15.79 -19.98
C ARG A 329 -15.19 -16.56 -20.29
N PHE A 330 -14.53 -17.12 -19.27
CA PHE A 330 -13.23 -17.77 -19.38
C PHE A 330 -13.28 -19.18 -18.81
N SER A 331 -13.57 -20.15 -19.68
CA SER A 331 -13.60 -21.57 -19.33
C SER A 331 -12.28 -22.06 -18.68
N PRO A 332 -12.30 -22.49 -17.40
CA PRO A 332 -11.11 -23.00 -16.71
C PRO A 332 -10.45 -24.19 -17.42
N SER A 333 -11.27 -25.11 -17.97
CA SER A 333 -10.80 -26.28 -18.71
C SER A 333 -10.14 -25.90 -20.03
N SER A 334 -10.61 -24.86 -20.72
CA SER A 334 -9.96 -24.32 -21.93
C SER A 334 -8.56 -23.76 -21.62
N ILE A 335 -8.45 -22.96 -20.55
CA ILE A 335 -7.17 -22.38 -20.10
C ILE A 335 -6.17 -23.49 -19.74
N LEU A 336 -6.58 -24.46 -18.93
CA LEU A 336 -5.74 -25.60 -18.54
C LEU A 336 -5.35 -26.49 -19.73
N THR A 337 -6.27 -26.73 -20.67
CA THR A 337 -5.97 -27.51 -21.89
C THR A 337 -4.94 -26.79 -22.75
N SER A 338 -5.06 -25.45 -22.91
CA SER A 338 -4.07 -24.66 -23.64
C SER A 338 -2.69 -24.68 -22.97
N PHE A 339 -2.64 -24.58 -21.64
CA PHE A 339 -1.42 -24.70 -20.84
C PHE A 339 -0.73 -26.06 -21.01
N LEU A 340 -1.47 -27.16 -20.89
CA LEU A 340 -0.94 -28.52 -21.05
C LEU A 340 -0.42 -28.77 -22.48
N ARG A 341 -1.15 -28.29 -23.49
CA ARG A 341 -0.72 -28.34 -24.90
C ARG A 341 0.61 -27.59 -25.09
N MET A 342 0.69 -26.34 -24.66
CA MET A 342 1.92 -25.53 -24.79
C MET A 342 3.10 -26.12 -24.02
N SER A 343 2.85 -26.69 -22.83
CA SER A 343 3.86 -27.39 -22.04
C SER A 343 4.40 -28.63 -22.78
N LYS A 344 3.51 -29.46 -23.36
CA LYS A 344 3.87 -30.63 -24.16
C LYS A 344 4.67 -30.25 -25.41
N GLU A 345 4.26 -29.22 -26.14
CA GLU A 345 4.97 -28.72 -27.32
C GLU A 345 6.36 -28.15 -26.98
N SER A 346 6.50 -27.54 -25.79
CA SER A 346 7.78 -27.01 -25.32
C SER A 346 8.71 -28.15 -24.88
N PHE A 347 8.18 -29.16 -24.20
CA PHE A 347 8.91 -30.39 -23.85
C PHE A 347 9.41 -31.14 -25.09
N GLU A 348 8.56 -31.39 -26.09
CA GLU A 348 8.98 -32.06 -27.33
C GLU A 348 10.01 -31.24 -28.12
N ARG A 349 9.92 -29.90 -28.12
CA ARG A 349 10.96 -29.03 -28.69
C ARG A 349 12.29 -29.14 -27.95
N ALA A 350 12.28 -29.18 -26.61
CA ALA A 350 13.48 -29.35 -25.80
C ALA A 350 14.13 -30.73 -26.02
N LYS A 351 13.32 -31.80 -26.02
CA LYS A 351 13.75 -33.17 -26.31
C LYS A 351 14.43 -33.30 -27.68
N ARG A 352 13.84 -32.73 -28.73
CA ARG A 352 14.45 -32.70 -30.08
C ARG A 352 15.78 -31.95 -30.11
N LYS A 353 15.91 -30.83 -29.39
CA LYS A 353 17.18 -30.10 -29.27
C LYS A 353 18.26 -30.92 -28.55
N ALA A 354 17.91 -31.63 -27.48
CA ALA A 354 18.84 -32.50 -26.76
C ALA A 354 19.26 -33.76 -27.56
N GLN A 355 18.46 -34.15 -28.55
CA GLN A 355 18.72 -35.29 -29.45
C GLN A 355 19.37 -34.89 -30.78
N ALA A 356 19.58 -33.60 -31.03
CA ALA A 356 20.28 -33.13 -32.23
C ALA A 356 21.79 -33.45 -32.09
N PRO A 357 22.44 -34.04 -33.10
CA PRO A 357 23.89 -34.23 -33.07
C PRO A 357 24.58 -32.88 -32.97
N MET A 358 25.58 -32.78 -32.09
CA MET A 358 26.55 -31.68 -32.14
C MET A 358 27.26 -31.75 -33.49
N ALA A 359 27.00 -30.79 -34.38
CA ALA A 359 27.74 -30.68 -35.62
C ALA A 359 29.22 -30.42 -35.29
N SER A 360 30.08 -31.39 -35.59
CA SER A 360 31.52 -31.25 -35.46
C SER A 360 32.02 -30.15 -36.40
N VAL A 361 32.78 -29.22 -35.84
CA VAL A 361 33.53 -28.16 -36.55
C VAL A 361 34.58 -28.78 -37.47
#